data_AF-A0A7X0AS74-F1
#
_entry.id   AF-A0A7X0AS74-F1
#
_cell.length_a   1.000
_cell.length_b   1.000
_cell.length_c   1.000
_cell.angle_alpha   90.00
_cell.angle_beta   90.00
_cell.angle_gamma   90.00
#
_symmetry.space_group_name_H-M   'P 1'
#
loop_
_entity.id
_entity.type
_entity.pdbx_description
1 polymer ?
#
loop_
_entity_poly.entity_id
_entity_poly.type
_entity_poly.pdbx_seq_one_letter_code
_entity_poly.pdbx_strand_id
1 'polypeptide(L)'
;MSHQHDDPIDALLQKQFKGSVPDDGFSERLMQRLPPRRHRVAWPLWVGLLAGAGACWLSLLAMPLLHLGWSDLMGGELSASAITLLLAIAGVSLLTCWWTITEADDR
;
A
#
# COMPACT_ATOMS: atom_id res chain seq x y z
N MET A 1 -20.53 -4.62 8.96
CA MET A 1 -20.49 -3.37 8.17
C MET A 1 -19.40 -3.58 7.12
N SER A 2 -19.77 -4.24 6.03
CA SER A 2 -18.89 -4.55 4.90
C SER A 2 -18.84 -3.34 3.98
N HIS A 3 -17.62 -2.89 3.69
CA HIS A 3 -17.35 -1.80 2.78
C HIS A 3 -18.04 -2.05 1.44
N GLN A 4 -18.83 -1.07 1.00
CA GLN A 4 -19.30 -0.92 -0.36
C GLN A 4 -18.08 -0.90 -1.29
N HIS A 5 -17.79 -2.05 -1.91
CA HIS A 5 -17.21 -2.05 -3.24
C HIS A 5 -18.39 -1.73 -4.16
N ASP A 6 -18.51 -0.46 -4.56
CA ASP A 6 -19.51 0.00 -5.52
C ASP A 6 -19.08 -0.48 -6.93
N ASP A 7 -19.22 -1.78 -7.18
CA ASP A 7 -18.91 -2.35 -8.48
C ASP A 7 -20.02 -2.00 -9.50
N PRO A 8 -19.67 -1.47 -10.68
CA PRO A 8 -20.66 -1.13 -11.71
C PRO A 8 -21.46 -2.36 -12.20
N ILE A 9 -20.91 -3.56 -11.97
CA ILE A 9 -21.56 -4.84 -12.24
C ILE A 9 -22.70 -5.09 -11.24
N ASP A 10 -22.49 -4.79 -9.95
CA ASP A 10 -23.51 -4.96 -8.91
C ASP A 10 -24.69 -4.01 -9.15
N ALA A 11 -24.43 -2.79 -9.61
CA ALA A 11 -25.47 -1.84 -10.00
C ALA A 11 -26.33 -2.35 -11.18
N LEU A 12 -25.73 -3.05 -12.15
CA LEU A 12 -26.44 -3.66 -13.27
C LEU A 12 -27.25 -4.89 -12.85
N LEU A 13 -26.69 -5.74 -11.98
CA LEU A 13 -27.35 -6.92 -11.46
C LEU A 13 -28.55 -6.55 -10.58
N GLN A 14 -28.41 -5.55 -9.71
CA GLN A 14 -29.48 -5.08 -8.82
C GLN A 14 -30.60 -4.35 -9.58
N LYS A 15 -30.28 -3.76 -10.75
CA LYS A 15 -31.27 -3.18 -11.65
C LYS A 15 -32.14 -4.24 -12.33
N GLN A 16 -31.59 -5.40 -12.66
CA GLN A 16 -32.33 -6.52 -13.25
C GLN A 16 -33.04 -7.39 -12.21
N PHE A 17 -32.43 -7.57 -11.04
CA PHE A 17 -32.95 -8.40 -9.96
C PHE A 17 -33.18 -7.51 -8.72
N LYS A 18 -34.42 -7.01 -8.59
CA LYS A 18 -34.82 -6.24 -7.40
C LYS A 18 -34.97 -7.16 -6.20
N GLY A 19 -33.92 -7.21 -5.38
CA GLY A 19 -33.98 -7.77 -4.02
C GLY A 19 -33.09 -8.99 -3.81
N SER A 20 -32.87 -9.30 -2.53
CA SER A 20 -32.16 -10.50 -2.10
C SER A 20 -32.88 -11.73 -2.63
N VAL A 21 -32.19 -12.57 -3.41
CA VAL A 21 -32.71 -13.88 -3.78
C VAL A 21 -32.87 -14.69 -2.49
N PRO A 22 -34.07 -15.25 -2.21
CA PRO A 22 -34.25 -16.13 -1.06
C PRO A 22 -33.41 -17.39 -1.27
N ASP A 23 -32.42 -17.57 -0.41
CA ASP A 23 -31.41 -18.62 -0.53
C ASP A 23 -31.58 -19.74 0.52
N ASP A 24 -32.67 -19.73 1.29
CA ASP A 24 -33.01 -20.74 2.32
C ASP A 24 -31.84 -21.13 3.26
N GLY A 25 -30.94 -20.19 3.51
CA GLY A 25 -29.73 -20.39 4.33
C GLY A 25 -28.66 -21.26 3.66
N PHE A 26 -28.70 -21.48 2.35
CA PHE A 26 -27.69 -22.23 1.60
C PHE A 26 -26.32 -21.54 1.69
N SER A 27 -26.23 -20.23 1.45
CA SER A 27 -25.00 -19.46 1.58
C SER A 27 -24.44 -19.50 2.99
N GLU A 28 -25.29 -19.48 4.01
CA GLU A 28 -24.86 -19.57 5.41
C GLU A 28 -24.28 -20.95 5.73
N ARG A 29 -24.94 -22.03 5.29
CA ARG A 29 -24.41 -23.40 5.40
C ARG A 29 -23.13 -23.60 4.59
N LEU A 30 -23.00 -22.93 3.45
CA LEU A 30 -21.80 -22.95 2.61
C LEU A 30 -20.64 -22.21 3.30
N MET A 31 -20.88 -21.01 3.84
CA MET A 31 -19.89 -20.24 4.58
C MET A 31 -19.39 -20.96 5.83
N GLN A 32 -20.26 -21.69 6.54
CA GLN A 32 -19.86 -22.51 7.70
C GLN A 32 -19.01 -23.73 7.34
N ARG A 33 -19.08 -24.22 6.09
CA ARG A 33 -18.33 -25.40 5.61
C ARG A 33 -17.08 -25.05 4.80
N LEU A 34 -16.92 -23.78 4.44
CA LEU A 34 -15.73 -23.34 3.72
C LEU A 34 -14.51 -23.44 4.64
N PRO A 35 -13.39 -24.02 4.16
CA PRO A 35 -12.15 -24.05 4.93
C PRO A 35 -11.74 -22.61 5.27
N PRO A 36 -11.17 -22.37 6.47
CA PRO A 36 -10.74 -21.03 6.86
C PRO A 36 -9.82 -20.50 5.76
N ARG A 37 -10.22 -19.39 5.13
CA ARG A 37 -9.36 -18.69 4.18
C ARG A 37 -8.03 -18.47 4.89
N ARG A 38 -6.96 -19.00 4.31
CA ARG A 38 -5.60 -18.75 4.77
C ARG A 38 -5.42 -17.24 4.63
N HIS A 39 -5.62 -16.49 5.71
CA HIS A 39 -5.30 -15.08 5.74
C HIS A 39 -3.86 -14.99 5.25
N ARG A 40 -3.64 -14.24 4.15
CA ARG A 40 -2.29 -13.89 3.71
C ARG A 40 -1.67 -13.19 4.91
N VAL A 41 -0.88 -13.93 5.66
CA VAL A 41 -0.21 -13.42 6.84
C VAL A 41 0.71 -12.35 6.29
N ALA A 42 0.45 -11.07 6.58
CA ALA A 42 1.23 -9.93 6.07
C ALA A 42 2.67 -9.91 6.61
N TRP A 43 3.04 -10.87 7.45
CA TRP A 43 4.35 -10.99 8.09
C TRP A 43 5.55 -10.98 7.11
N PRO A 44 5.58 -11.73 6.00
CA PRO A 44 6.75 -11.72 5.12
C PRO A 44 6.91 -10.37 4.38
N LEU A 45 5.82 -9.61 4.21
CA LEU A 45 5.89 -8.26 3.62
C LEU A 45 6.56 -7.27 4.57
N TRP A 46 6.18 -7.27 5.85
CA TRP A 46 6.80 -6.38 6.84
C TRP A 46 8.29 -6.66 7.05
N VAL A 47 8.69 -7.93 7.02
CA VAL A 47 10.11 -8.32 7.13
C VAL A 47 10.89 -7.86 5.91
N GLY A 48 10.34 -8.04 4.70
CA GLY A 48 10.96 -7.54 3.46
C GLY A 48 11.10 -6.01 3.46
N LEU A 49 10.07 -5.31 3.92
CA LEU A 49 10.08 -3.85 4.03
C LEU A 49 11.14 -3.35 5.02
N LEU A 50 11.20 -3.94 6.22
CA LEU A 50 12.19 -3.59 7.25
C LEU A 50 13.62 -3.90 6.80
N ALA A 51 13.83 -5.04 6.16
CA ALA A 51 15.14 -5.42 5.62
C ALA A 51 15.58 -4.46 4.50
N GLY A 52 14.67 -4.11 3.58
CA GLY A 52 14.93 -3.14 2.52
C GLY A 52 15.23 -1.74 3.06
N ALA A 53 14.44 -1.26 4.03
CA ALA A 53 14.65 0.03 4.68
C ALA A 53 16.01 0.08 5.41
N GLY A 54 16.37 -0.99 6.14
CA GLY A 54 17.65 -1.10 6.83
C GLY A 54 18.85 -1.11 5.88
N ALA A 55 18.77 -1.89 4.80
CA ALA A 55 19.80 -1.94 3.77
C ALA A 55 19.95 -0.60 3.04
N CYS A 56 18.84 0.06 2.74
CA CYS A 56 18.81 1.39 2.16
C CYS A 56 19.50 2.40 3.09
N TRP A 57 19.14 2.42 4.38
CA TRP A 57 19.75 3.30 5.38
C TRP A 57 21.27 3.11 5.50
N LEU A 58 21.73 1.84 5.50
CA LEU A 58 23.16 1.50 5.53
C LEU A 58 23.91 2.00 4.29
N SER A 59 23.32 1.90 3.09
CA SER A 59 23.90 2.46 1.87
C SER A 59 23.92 3.99 1.88
N LEU A 60 22.88 4.62 2.43
CA LEU A 60 22.79 6.07 2.52
C LEU A 60 23.82 6.67 3.49
N LEU A 61 24.16 5.97 4.59
CA LEU A 61 25.22 6.37 5.52
C LEU A 61 26.61 6.44 4.86
N ALA A 62 26.86 5.61 3.85
CA ALA A 62 28.13 5.59 3.13
C ALA A 62 28.24 6.73 2.08
N MET A 63 27.17 7.50 1.85
CA MET A 63 27.10 8.45 0.74
C MET A 63 27.33 9.89 1.25
N PRO A 64 28.48 10.52 0.92
CA PRO A 64 28.80 11.87 1.40
C PRO A 64 27.82 12.93 0.89
N LEU A 65 27.14 12.64 -0.22
CA LEU A 65 26.07 13.46 -0.80
C LEU A 65 24.91 13.71 0.16
N LEU A 66 24.63 12.79 1.08
CA LEU A 66 23.52 12.93 2.02
C LEU A 66 23.85 13.99 3.07
N HIS A 67 25.06 13.96 3.60
CA HIS A 67 25.50 14.94 4.59
C HIS A 67 25.67 16.33 3.98
N LEU A 68 26.23 16.42 2.77
CA LEU A 68 26.39 17.67 2.02
C LEU A 68 25.03 18.25 1.58
N GLY A 69 24.16 17.41 1.01
CA GLY A 69 22.82 17.84 0.61
C GLY A 69 21.98 18.30 1.80
N TRP A 70 22.11 17.64 2.96
CA TRP A 70 21.40 18.03 4.18
C TRP A 70 21.93 19.33 4.79
N SER A 71 23.26 19.52 4.82
CA SER A 71 23.85 20.77 5.30
C SER A 71 23.51 21.95 4.39
N ASP A 72 23.55 21.75 3.07
CA ASP A 72 23.22 22.79 2.09
C ASP A 72 21.74 23.19 2.20
N LEU A 73 20.85 22.19 2.35
CA LEU A 73 19.41 22.43 2.53
C LEU A 73 19.10 23.17 3.84
N MET A 74 19.79 22.83 4.95
CA MET A 74 19.67 23.56 6.22
C MET A 74 20.30 24.96 6.16
N GLY A 75 21.33 25.15 5.35
CA GLY A 75 21.95 26.45 5.08
C GLY A 75 21.12 27.35 4.17
N GLY A 76 20.04 26.82 3.57
CA GLY A 76 19.22 27.53 2.58
C GLY A 76 19.86 27.63 1.20
N GLU A 77 20.94 26.89 0.95
CA GLU A 77 21.62 26.83 -0.35
C GLU A 77 21.05 25.69 -1.19
N LEU A 78 20.42 26.05 -2.30
CA LEU A 78 19.94 25.09 -3.31
C LEU A 78 21.11 24.61 -4.19
N SER A 79 21.96 23.78 -3.59
CA SER A 79 23.04 23.09 -4.27
C SER A 79 22.52 21.89 -5.08
N ALA A 80 23.29 21.42 -6.05
CA ALA A 80 22.95 20.25 -6.85
C ALA A 80 22.75 18.99 -5.96
N SER A 81 23.54 18.87 -4.89
CA SER A 81 23.40 17.83 -3.85
C SER A 81 22.03 17.90 -3.16
N ALA A 82 21.59 19.09 -2.74
CA ALA A 82 20.31 19.31 -2.09
C ALA A 82 19.12 18.99 -3.02
N ILE A 83 19.22 19.35 -4.30
CA ILE A 83 18.21 19.00 -5.32
C ILE A 83 18.12 17.49 -5.51
N THR A 84 19.26 16.79 -5.61
CA THR A 84 19.25 15.32 -5.73
C THR A 84 18.66 14.63 -4.50
N LEU A 85 18.91 15.17 -3.30
CA LEU A 85 18.33 14.68 -2.05
C LEU A 85 16.81 14.85 -2.03
N LEU A 86 16.31 16.04 -2.40
CA LEU A 86 14.86 16.31 -2.51
C LEU A 86 14.18 15.39 -3.51
N LEU A 87 14.81 15.15 -4.66
CA LEU A 87 14.28 14.26 -5.69
C LEU A 87 14.19 12.81 -5.18
N ALA A 88 15.18 12.35 -4.43
CA ALA A 88 15.16 11.03 -3.81
C ALA A 88 14.02 10.90 -2.77
N ILE A 89 13.85 11.91 -1.90
CA ILE A 89 12.76 11.95 -0.91
C ILE A 89 11.39 11.95 -1.60
N ALA A 90 11.22 12.77 -2.64
CA ALA A 90 9.98 12.82 -3.42
C ALA A 90 9.69 11.47 -4.09
N GLY A 91 10.71 10.82 -4.66
CA GLY A 91 10.59 9.49 -5.27
C GLY A 91 10.15 8.43 -4.27
N VAL A 92 10.78 8.36 -3.10
CA VAL A 92 10.39 7.44 -2.02
C VAL A 92 8.97 7.74 -1.51
N SER A 93 8.60 9.02 -1.39
CA SER A 93 7.26 9.41 -0.95
C SER A 93 6.18 8.99 -1.96
N LEU A 94 6.45 9.15 -3.26
CA LEU A 94 5.57 8.69 -4.34
C LEU A 94 5.43 7.17 -4.36
N LEU A 95 6.53 6.43 -4.22
CA LEU A 95 6.51 4.96 -4.11
C LEU A 95 5.69 4.50 -2.90
N THR A 96 5.85 5.19 -1.76
CA THR A 96 5.07 4.88 -0.55
C THR A 96 3.59 5.18 -0.75
N CYS A 97 3.26 6.33 -1.36
CA CYS A 97 1.88 6.69 -1.68
C CYS A 97 1.25 5.68 -2.65
N TRP A 98 1.97 5.31 -3.70
CA TRP A 98 1.54 4.28 -4.65
C TRP A 98 1.27 2.95 -3.96
N TRP A 99 2.21 2.51 -3.09
CA TRP A 99 2.04 1.30 -2.30
C TRP A 99 0.80 1.34 -1.41
N THR A 100 0.55 2.47 -0.74
CA THR A 100 -0.65 2.62 0.10
C THR A 100 -1.95 2.58 -0.69
N ILE A 101 -1.94 3.12 -1.92
CA ILE A 101 -3.11 3.07 -2.81
C ILE A 101 -3.35 1.64 -3.28
N THR A 102 -2.29 0.92 -3.70
CA THR A 102 -2.44 -0.47 -4.17
C THR A 102 -2.88 -1.42 -3.06
N GLU A 103 -2.42 -1.24 -1.82
CA GLU A 103 -2.85 -2.05 -0.68
C GLU A 103 -4.30 -1.72 -0.26
N ALA A 104 -4.76 -0.49 -0.49
CA ALA A 104 -6.15 -0.11 -0.23
C ALA A 104 -7.13 -0.65 -1.29
N ASP A 105 -6.66 -0.86 -2.53
CA ASP A 105 -7.43 -1.43 -3.64
C ASP A 105 -7.58 -2.97 -3.50
N ASP A 106 -6.60 -3.64 -2.87
CA ASP A 106 -6.60 -5.09 -2.64
C ASP A 106 -7.47 -5.54 -1.43
N ARG A 107 -8.17 -4.60 -0.74
CA ARG A 107 -9.00 -4.86 0.46
C ARG A 107 -10.48 -4.60 0.25
#